data_AF-A0A7J9SQZ1-F1
#
_entry.id   AF-A0A7J9SQZ1-F1
#
_cell.length_a   1.000
_cell.length_b   1.000
_cell.length_c   1.000
_cell.angle_alpha   90.00
_cell.angle_beta   90.00
_cell.angle_gamma   90.00
#
_symmetry.space_group_name_H-M   'P 1'
#
loop_
_entity.id
_entity.type
_entity.pdbx_description
1 polymer ?
#
loop_
_entity_poly.entity_id
_entity_poly.type
_entity_poly.pdbx_seq_one_letter_code
_entity_poly.pdbx_strand_id
1 'polypeptide(L)'
;MKQISISSDAFKAGTSIPVKHTCDGEDRSPAFTWNTVPAGTQSIALIVDDPDAPGKTWVHCVIYNMPAGSSELPAAVPKNKTLDDDVLQGTNDFGRIGYNGPCPLPGVT
;
A
#
# COMPACT_ATOMS: atom_id res chain seq x y z
N MET A 1 24.36 0.06 6.21
CA MET A 1 23.30 -0.47 5.32
C MET A 1 22.58 0.74 4.73
N LYS A 2 22.26 0.76 3.43
CA LYS A 2 21.41 1.82 2.87
C LYS A 2 19.96 1.54 3.27
N GLN A 3 19.33 2.47 3.97
CA GLN A 3 17.95 2.36 4.42
C GLN A 3 17.01 2.84 3.32
N ILE A 4 15.99 2.03 3.01
CA ILE A 4 14.90 2.45 2.14
C ILE A 4 13.96 3.32 2.99
N SER A 5 13.62 4.49 2.49
CA SER A 5 12.64 5.40 3.10
C SER A 5 11.47 5.56 2.16
N ILE A 6 10.27 5.48 2.69
CA ILE A 6 9.00 5.64 1.97
C ILE A 6 8.20 6.80 2.56
N SER A 7 7.50 7.55 1.72
CA SER A 7 6.65 8.68 2.09
C SER A 7 5.40 8.74 1.23
N SER A 8 4.40 9.51 1.69
CA SER A 8 3.19 9.84 0.93
C SER A 8 2.92 11.33 1.06
N ASP A 9 2.47 11.96 -0.03
CA ASP A 9 1.95 13.33 0.03
C ASP A 9 0.53 13.39 0.62
N ALA A 10 -0.13 12.24 0.78
CA ALA A 10 -1.48 12.17 1.31
C ALA A 10 -1.54 12.37 2.83
N PHE A 11 -0.54 11.89 3.56
CA PHE A 11 -0.44 12.00 5.02
C PHE A 11 0.99 11.77 5.50
N LYS A 12 1.30 12.28 6.70
CA LYS A 12 2.60 12.08 7.35
C LYS A 12 2.59 10.79 8.17
N ALA A 13 3.77 10.20 8.36
CA ALA A 13 3.93 9.08 9.28
C ALA A 13 3.40 9.43 10.69
N GLY A 14 2.63 8.52 11.28
CA GLY A 14 2.03 8.70 12.60
C GLY A 14 0.84 9.67 12.65
N THR A 15 0.32 10.11 11.50
CA THR A 15 -0.88 10.96 11.43
C THR A 15 -2.06 10.21 10.83
N SER A 16 -3.27 10.74 11.04
CA SER A 16 -4.50 10.12 10.53
C SER A 16 -4.50 10.02 9.00
N ILE A 17 -5.01 8.90 8.49
CA ILE A 17 -5.22 8.67 7.07
C ILE A 17 -6.45 9.48 6.62
N PRO A 18 -6.38 10.29 5.54
CA PRO A 18 -7.51 11.04 5.03
C PRO A 18 -8.68 10.15 4.62
N VAL A 19 -9.91 10.61 4.88
CA VAL A 19 -11.17 9.85 4.60
C VAL A 19 -11.25 9.32 3.17
N LYS A 20 -10.75 10.04 2.17
CA LYS A 20 -10.72 9.56 0.77
C LYS A 20 -9.97 8.23 0.56
N HIS A 21 -9.11 7.85 1.50
CA HIS A 21 -8.33 6.60 1.50
C HIS A 21 -8.91 5.54 2.45
N THR A 22 -10.04 5.79 3.11
CA THR A 22 -10.68 4.82 4.02
C THR A 22 -11.98 4.27 3.42
N CYS A 23 -12.58 3.28 4.08
CA CYS A 23 -13.87 2.72 3.67
C CYS A 23 -15.04 3.72 3.75
N ASP A 24 -14.90 4.80 4.53
CA ASP A 24 -15.89 5.87 4.66
C ASP A 24 -15.85 6.88 3.49
N GLY A 25 -14.81 6.82 2.65
CA GLY A 25 -14.64 7.69 1.50
C GLY A 25 -14.58 6.94 0.17
N GLU A 26 -13.65 7.35 -0.70
CA GLU A 26 -13.51 6.80 -2.05
C GLU A 26 -12.77 5.45 -2.08
N ASP A 27 -12.22 4.98 -0.95
CA ASP A 27 -11.42 3.75 -0.87
C ASP A 27 -10.26 3.70 -1.89
N ARG A 28 -9.62 4.87 -2.13
CA ARG A 28 -8.54 5.01 -3.11
C ARG A 28 -7.19 4.81 -2.46
N SER A 29 -6.27 4.13 -3.13
CA SER A 29 -4.90 4.01 -2.60
C SER A 29 -4.22 5.39 -2.54
N PRO A 30 -3.45 5.69 -1.48
CA PRO A 30 -2.58 6.85 -1.47
C PRO A 30 -1.40 6.67 -2.45
N ALA A 31 -0.81 7.78 -2.86
CA ALA A 31 0.46 7.76 -3.59
C ALA A 31 1.59 7.47 -2.59
N PHE A 32 2.59 6.70 -3.02
CA PHE A 32 3.81 6.48 -2.26
C PHE A 32 5.02 6.78 -3.11
N THR A 33 6.05 7.34 -2.48
CA THR A 33 7.36 7.57 -3.08
C THR A 33 8.42 6.97 -2.17
N TRP A 34 9.49 6.46 -2.73
CA TRP A 34 10.63 5.94 -1.97
C TRP A 34 11.96 6.35 -2.58
N ASN A 35 12.99 6.33 -1.75
CA ASN A 35 14.35 6.65 -2.17
C ASN A 35 15.00 5.49 -2.94
N THR A 36 16.27 5.66 -3.30
CA THR A 36 17.04 4.65 -4.05
C THR A 36 17.11 3.32 -3.29
N VAL A 37 16.64 2.25 -3.94
CA VAL A 37 16.75 0.88 -3.44
C VAL A 37 18.20 0.38 -3.45
N PRO A 38 18.56 -0.64 -2.65
CA PRO A 38 19.90 -1.21 -2.63
C PRO A 38 20.36 -1.70 -4.02
N ALA A 39 21.66 -1.59 -4.28
CA ALA A 39 22.26 -2.12 -5.51
C ALA A 39 22.01 -3.64 -5.60
N GLY A 40 21.66 -4.12 -6.79
CA GLY A 40 21.30 -5.53 -7.01
C GLY A 40 19.84 -5.88 -6.72
N THR A 41 19.00 -4.92 -6.30
CA THR A 41 17.54 -5.11 -6.23
C THR A 41 17.03 -5.58 -7.59
N GLN A 42 16.25 -6.66 -7.61
CA GLN A 42 15.65 -7.22 -8.84
C GLN A 42 14.21 -6.76 -9.03
N SER A 43 13.48 -6.59 -7.92
CA SER A 43 12.09 -6.16 -7.91
C SER A 43 11.73 -5.55 -6.56
N ILE A 44 10.66 -4.78 -6.53
CA ILE A 44 10.10 -4.15 -5.33
C ILE A 44 8.70 -4.73 -5.06
N ALA A 45 8.34 -4.81 -3.78
CA ALA A 45 6.99 -5.10 -3.34
C ALA A 45 6.54 -4.04 -2.32
N LEU A 46 5.25 -3.72 -2.32
CA LEU A 46 4.59 -2.86 -1.34
C LEU A 46 3.45 -3.66 -0.69
N ILE A 47 3.48 -3.71 0.64
CA ILE A 47 2.41 -4.28 1.46
C ILE A 47 1.89 -3.16 2.34
N VAL A 48 0.58 -3.05 2.43
CA VAL A 48 -0.10 -2.20 3.42
C VAL A 48 -0.80 -3.14 4.37
N ASP A 49 -0.33 -3.21 5.62
CA ASP A 49 -0.90 -4.03 6.67
C ASP A 49 -1.25 -3.21 7.92
N ASP A 50 -2.22 -3.73 8.67
CA ASP A 50 -2.68 -3.19 9.95
C ASP A 50 -2.43 -4.26 11.03
N PRO A 51 -1.35 -4.14 11.81
CA PRO A 51 -1.06 -5.04 12.92
C PRO A 51 -1.96 -4.82 14.13
N ASP A 52 -2.69 -3.71 14.20
CA ASP A 52 -3.59 -3.35 15.31
C ASP A 52 -5.00 -3.94 15.12
N ALA A 53 -5.28 -4.51 13.94
CA ALA A 53 -6.52 -5.20 13.65
C ALA A 53 -6.79 -6.37 14.63
N PRO A 54 -8.04 -6.52 15.13
CA PRO A 54 -8.36 -7.58 16.08
C PRO A 54 -8.13 -9.00 15.52
N GLY A 55 -7.39 -9.82 16.26
CA GLY A 55 -7.24 -11.26 16.02
C GLY A 55 -6.11 -11.67 15.07
N LYS A 56 -5.75 -10.83 14.10
CA LYS A 56 -4.57 -11.00 13.22
C LYS A 56 -4.19 -9.68 12.57
N THR A 57 -2.95 -9.58 12.09
CA THR A 57 -2.56 -8.53 11.14
C THR A 57 -3.47 -8.58 9.92
N TRP A 58 -4.00 -7.43 9.52
CA TRP A 58 -4.92 -7.31 8.40
C TRP A 58 -4.23 -6.68 7.19
N VAL A 59 -4.13 -7.43 6.10
CA VAL A 59 -3.49 -6.96 4.87
C VAL A 59 -4.52 -6.21 4.02
N HIS A 60 -4.28 -4.91 3.82
CA HIS A 60 -5.09 -3.99 3.02
C HIS A 60 -4.71 -3.99 1.54
N CYS A 61 -3.45 -4.25 1.21
CA CYS A 61 -2.94 -4.23 -0.16
C CYS A 61 -1.66 -5.05 -0.30
N VAL A 62 -1.49 -5.74 -1.43
CA VAL A 62 -0.24 -6.41 -1.83
C VAL A 62 0.02 -6.08 -3.30
N ILE A 63 1.12 -5.39 -3.59
CA ILE A 63 1.60 -5.11 -4.94
C ILE A 63 3.04 -5.62 -5.03
N TYR A 64 3.37 -6.39 -6.06
CA TYR A 64 4.67 -7.04 -6.20
C TYR A 64 5.10 -7.14 -7.66
N ASN A 65 6.34 -7.58 -7.88
CA ASN A 65 6.98 -7.58 -9.20
C ASN A 65 7.17 -6.17 -9.79
N MET A 66 7.23 -5.13 -8.96
CA MET A 66 7.55 -3.78 -9.44
C MET A 66 9.01 -3.72 -9.90
N PRO A 67 9.31 -3.04 -11.02
CA PRO A 67 10.67 -2.87 -11.49
C PRO A 67 11.61 -2.32 -10.41
N ALA A 68 12.85 -2.81 -10.36
CA ALA A 68 13.85 -2.32 -9.40
C ALA A 68 14.16 -0.82 -9.53
N GLY A 69 13.91 -0.24 -10.71
CA GLY A 69 14.06 1.19 -10.97
C GLY A 69 12.87 2.05 -10.55
N SER A 70 11.75 1.46 -10.13
CA SER A 70 10.59 2.22 -9.66
C SER A 70 10.93 2.96 -8.38
N SER A 71 10.46 4.21 -8.29
CA SER A 71 10.63 5.10 -7.13
C SER A 71 9.29 5.60 -6.57
N GLU A 72 8.18 5.19 -7.17
CA GLU A 72 6.85 5.62 -6.77
C GLU A 72 5.78 4.59 -7.12
N LEU A 73 4.66 4.72 -6.43
CA LEU A 73 3.37 4.13 -6.76
C LEU A 73 2.34 5.26 -6.80
N PRO A 74 1.66 5.48 -7.94
CA PRO A 74 0.68 6.56 -8.04
C PRO A 74 -0.52 6.29 -7.13
N ALA A 75 -1.23 7.36 -6.76
CA ALA A 75 -2.51 7.23 -6.06
C ALA A 75 -3.55 6.53 -6.95
N ALA A 76 -4.54 5.91 -6.32
CA ALA A 76 -5.68 5.28 -6.98
C ALA A 76 -5.29 4.19 -8.00
N VAL A 77 -4.36 3.32 -7.61
CA VAL A 77 -3.96 2.15 -8.40
C VAL A 77 -5.21 1.33 -8.75
N PRO A 78 -5.44 0.98 -10.03
CA PRO A 78 -6.57 0.16 -10.44
C PRO A 78 -6.58 -1.19 -9.72
N LYS A 79 -7.75 -1.71 -9.35
CA LYS A 79 -7.90 -3.00 -8.65
C LYS A 79 -7.86 -4.21 -9.61
N ASN A 80 -6.88 -4.23 -10.50
CA ASN A 80 -6.66 -5.28 -11.51
C ASN A 80 -5.55 -6.25 -11.06
N LYS A 81 -5.70 -7.55 -11.34
CA LYS A 81 -4.68 -8.56 -10.93
C LYS A 81 -3.29 -8.26 -11.51
N THR A 82 -3.25 -7.72 -12.72
CA THR A 82 -2.05 -7.31 -13.43
C THR A 82 -2.20 -5.84 -13.81
N LEU A 83 -1.14 -5.08 -13.59
CA LEU A 83 -0.97 -3.69 -13.99
C LEU A 83 0.05 -3.61 -15.13
N ASP A 84 0.41 -2.40 -15.53
CA ASP A 84 1.48 -2.18 -16.50
C ASP A 84 2.83 -2.75 -16.00
N ASP A 85 3.78 -2.96 -16.91
CA ASP A 85 5.12 -3.51 -16.63
C ASP A 85 5.12 -4.86 -15.89
N ASP A 86 4.08 -5.69 -16.12
CA ASP A 86 3.88 -6.98 -15.46
C ASP A 86 3.85 -6.89 -13.92
N VAL A 87 3.50 -5.73 -13.38
CA VAL A 87 3.29 -5.55 -11.94
C VAL A 87 2.03 -6.32 -11.53
N LEU A 88 2.12 -7.05 -10.43
CA LEU A 88 1.07 -7.96 -9.98
C LEU A 88 0.48 -7.51 -8.65
N GLN A 89 -0.81 -7.76 -8.49
CA GLN A 89 -1.53 -7.53 -7.25
C GLN A 89 -2.00 -8.84 -6.64
N GLY A 90 -1.74 -8.99 -5.34
CA GLY A 90 -2.14 -10.14 -4.54
C GLY A 90 -3.58 -10.00 -4.03
N THR A 91 -4.17 -11.12 -3.63
CA THR A 91 -5.44 -11.11 -2.88
C THR A 91 -5.17 -10.69 -1.44
N ASN A 92 -5.87 -9.66 -0.97
CA ASN A 92 -5.75 -9.12 0.39
C ASN A 92 -6.72 -9.83 1.37
N ASP A 93 -6.74 -9.41 2.64
CA ASP A 93 -7.58 -10.07 3.66
C ASP A 93 -9.08 -9.81 3.49
N PHE A 94 -9.48 -8.87 2.63
CA PHE A 94 -10.87 -8.71 2.20
C PHE A 94 -11.29 -9.73 1.13
N GLY A 95 -10.38 -10.61 0.69
CA GLY A 95 -10.60 -11.52 -0.43
C GLY A 95 -10.65 -10.82 -1.79
N ARG A 96 -10.03 -9.62 -1.89
CA ARG A 96 -10.08 -8.76 -3.07
C ARG A 96 -8.68 -8.47 -3.61
N ILE A 97 -8.62 -8.03 -4.86
CA ILE A 97 -7.39 -7.53 -5.49
C ILE A 97 -7.29 -6.02 -5.25
N GLY A 98 -6.05 -5.57 -5.01
CA GLY A 98 -5.70 -4.17 -4.85
C GLY A 98 -5.99 -3.62 -3.47
N TYR A 99 -5.94 -2.30 -3.34
CA TYR A 99 -6.11 -1.60 -2.08
C TYR A 99 -7.57 -1.64 -1.59
N ASN A 100 -7.76 -1.98 -0.33
CA ASN A 100 -8.98 -1.70 0.43
C ASN A 100 -8.54 -1.05 1.72
N GLY A 101 -8.97 0.18 1.96
CA GLY A 101 -8.50 1.04 3.03
C GLY A 101 -8.98 0.65 4.42
N PRO A 102 -8.44 1.33 5.44
CA PRO A 102 -8.84 1.14 6.83
C PRO A 102 -10.35 1.29 7.00
N CYS A 103 -10.92 0.37 7.78
CA CYS A 103 -12.31 0.40 8.19
C CYS A 103 -12.43 0.01 9.68
N PRO A 104 -11.78 0.77 10.57
CA PRO A 104 -11.78 0.44 11.99
C PRO A 104 -13.19 0.53 12.56
N LEU A 105 -13.54 -0.39 13.48
CA LEU A 105 -14.78 -0.26 14.23
C LEU A 105 -14.71 1.02 15.10
N PRO A 106 -15.78 1.82 15.20
CA PRO A 106 -15.77 3.00 16.04
C PRO A 106 -15.39 2.65 17.49
N GLY A 107 -14.32 3.26 18.00
CA GLY A 107 -13.90 3.14 19.41
C GLY A 107 -12.90 2.03 19.76
N VAL A 108 -12.30 1.34 18.78
CA VAL A 108 -11.23 0.33 19.02
C VAL A 108 -9.86 0.68 18.42
N THR A 109 -9.66 1.95 18.03
CA THR A 109 -8.36 2.48 17.55
C THR A 109 -8.03 3.78 18.25
#